data_AF-A0A1B1GG03-F1
#
_entry.id   AF-A0A1B1GG03-F1
#
_cell.length_a   1.000
_cell.length_b   1.000
_cell.length_c   1.000
_cell.angle_alpha   90.00
_cell.angle_beta   90.00
_cell.angle_gamma   90.00
#
_symmetry.space_group_name_H-M   'P 1'
#
loop_
_entity.id
_entity.type
_entity.pdbx_description
1 polymer ?
#
loop_
_entity_poly.entity_id
_entity_poly.type
_entity_poly.pdbx_seq_one_letter_code
_entity_poly.pdbx_strand_id
1 'polypeptide(L)'
;AGSSMGMAIDLVADNQADACVSGGNTGALMALSRFRLKLLPGIDRPALVSALPTVSGRKTWMLDLGANVSSDADSLFQFAVMGAALAEQHLQQAPRVAILNIGAEEIKGNDLVKRCAEMLTQTQAINFIGY
;
A
#
# COMPACT_ATOMS: atom_id res chain seq x y z
N ALA A 1 -17.05 -20.45 18.56
CA ALA A 1 -15.74 -20.08 19.11
C ALA A 1 -14.87 -19.60 17.96
N GLY A 2 -14.41 -18.34 18.01
CA GLY A 2 -13.53 -17.76 16.98
C GLY A 2 -12.05 -17.92 17.35
N SER A 3 -11.14 -17.84 16.36
CA SER A 3 -9.71 -17.73 16.65
C SER A 3 -9.40 -16.38 17.32
N SER A 4 -8.31 -16.28 18.07
CA SER A 4 -7.89 -15.01 18.70
C SER A 4 -7.75 -13.87 17.68
N MET A 5 -7.19 -14.16 16.51
CA MET A 5 -7.09 -13.23 15.38
C MET A 5 -8.47 -12.80 14.87
N GLY A 6 -9.41 -13.74 14.70
CA GLY A 6 -10.76 -13.42 14.25
C GLY A 6 -11.49 -12.52 15.24
N MET A 7 -11.42 -12.85 16.54
CA MET A 7 -12.03 -12.04 17.59
C MET A 7 -11.45 -10.62 17.65
N ALA A 8 -10.12 -10.47 17.49
CA ALA A 8 -9.49 -9.15 17.48
C ALA A 8 -9.95 -8.28 16.29
N ILE A 9 -10.13 -8.89 15.11
CA ILE A 9 -10.65 -8.20 13.92
C ILE A 9 -12.13 -7.85 14.10
N ASP A 10 -12.93 -8.75 14.69
CA ASP A 10 -14.36 -8.52 14.94
C ASP A 10 -14.56 -7.33 15.90
N LEU A 11 -13.71 -7.16 16.93
CA LEU A 11 -13.76 -5.99 17.80
C LEU A 11 -13.51 -4.67 17.04
N VAL A 12 -12.64 -4.67 16.04
CA VAL A 12 -12.43 -3.49 15.17
C VAL A 12 -13.63 -3.27 14.26
N ALA A 13 -14.19 -4.34 13.69
CA ALA A 13 -15.37 -4.27 12.82
C ALA A 13 -16.60 -3.72 13.56
N ASP A 14 -16.74 -4.06 14.85
CA ASP A 14 -17.83 -3.64 15.72
C ASP A 14 -17.59 -2.28 16.40
N ASN A 15 -16.52 -1.56 16.02
CA ASN A 15 -16.10 -0.28 16.62
C ASN A 15 -15.85 -0.33 18.13
N GLN A 16 -15.44 -1.49 18.64
CA GLN A 16 -15.02 -1.70 20.03
C GLN A 16 -13.50 -1.51 20.20
N ALA A 17 -12.76 -1.39 19.10
CA ALA A 17 -11.35 -1.07 19.04
C ALA A 17 -11.02 -0.29 17.75
N ASP A 18 -10.00 0.58 17.78
CA ASP A 18 -9.60 1.37 16.61
C ASP A 18 -8.72 0.60 15.61
N ALA A 19 -7.95 -0.38 16.09
CA ALA A 19 -7.04 -1.20 15.28
C ALA A 19 -6.69 -2.52 15.97
N CYS A 20 -6.09 -3.45 15.24
CA CYS A 20 -5.57 -4.70 15.80
C CYS A 20 -4.19 -5.05 15.23
N VAL A 21 -3.41 -5.84 15.99
CA VAL A 21 -2.09 -6.34 15.60
C VAL A 21 -2.06 -7.85 15.83
N SER A 22 -1.45 -8.60 14.92
CA SER A 22 -1.26 -10.03 15.07
C SER A 22 0.11 -10.45 14.58
N GLY A 23 0.82 -11.24 15.39
CA GLY A 23 2.04 -11.95 15.00
C GLY A 23 1.78 -13.32 14.36
N GLY A 24 0.53 -13.60 13.97
CA GLY A 24 0.13 -14.87 13.38
C GLY A 24 0.41 -14.97 11.88
N ASN A 25 -0.31 -15.86 11.21
CA ASN A 25 -0.18 -16.05 9.76
C ASN A 25 -0.66 -14.82 8.97
N THR A 26 0.22 -14.23 8.15
CA THR A 26 -0.06 -13.04 7.33
C THR A 26 -1.25 -13.22 6.39
N GLY A 27 -1.34 -14.38 5.72
CA GLY A 27 -2.44 -14.67 4.78
C GLY A 27 -3.79 -14.77 5.47
N ALA A 28 -3.84 -15.42 6.64
CA ALA A 28 -5.05 -15.50 7.46
C ALA A 28 -5.48 -14.11 7.95
N LEU A 29 -4.53 -13.29 8.42
CA LEU A 29 -4.81 -11.91 8.85
C LEU A 29 -5.38 -11.09 7.71
N MET A 30 -4.75 -11.12 6.53
CA MET A 30 -5.20 -10.38 5.36
C MET A 30 -6.59 -10.84 4.89
N ALA A 31 -6.82 -12.16 4.79
CA ALA A 31 -8.09 -12.71 4.33
C ALA A 31 -9.24 -12.36 5.28
N LEU A 32 -9.04 -12.54 6.59
CA LEU A 32 -10.05 -12.22 7.60
C LEU A 32 -10.31 -10.70 7.66
N SER A 33 -9.26 -9.88 7.62
CA SER A 33 -9.40 -8.42 7.67
C SER A 33 -10.16 -7.90 6.46
N ARG A 34 -9.82 -8.36 5.24
CA ARG A 34 -10.54 -7.97 4.01
C ARG A 34 -12.01 -8.36 4.08
N PHE A 35 -12.33 -9.54 4.61
CA PHE A 35 -13.71 -10.01 4.70
C PHE A 35 -14.54 -9.24 5.75
N ARG A 36 -13.95 -8.97 6.92
CA ARG A 36 -14.65 -8.36 8.06
C ARG A 36 -14.66 -6.83 8.01
N LEU A 37 -13.50 -6.22 7.81
CA LEU A 37 -13.31 -4.76 7.83
C LEU A 37 -13.66 -4.11 6.49
N LYS A 38 -13.61 -4.89 5.40
CA LYS A 38 -13.76 -4.40 4.01
C LYS A 38 -12.65 -3.42 3.64
N LEU A 39 -12.69 -2.93 2.40
CA LEU A 39 -11.74 -1.94 1.90
C LEU A 39 -12.34 -0.54 2.00
N LEU A 40 -11.46 0.46 2.02
CA LEU A 40 -11.89 1.85 1.89
C LEU A 40 -12.60 2.09 0.55
N PRO A 41 -13.58 3.01 0.49
CA PRO A 41 -14.23 3.37 -0.77
C PRO A 41 -13.20 3.77 -1.84
N GLY A 42 -13.31 3.17 -3.03
CA GLY A 42 -12.40 3.43 -4.15
C GLY A 42 -11.08 2.64 -4.12
N ILE A 43 -10.87 1.77 -3.12
CA ILE A 43 -9.73 0.84 -3.08
C ILE A 43 -10.19 -0.57 -3.46
N ASP A 44 -9.60 -1.13 -4.50
CA ASP A 44 -9.98 -2.45 -5.04
C ASP A 44 -9.21 -3.59 -4.36
N ARG A 45 -7.96 -3.31 -3.96
CA ARG A 45 -7.05 -4.28 -3.36
C ARG A 45 -6.27 -3.67 -2.19
N PRO A 46 -6.11 -4.40 -1.07
CA PRO A 46 -5.18 -4.00 -0.03
C PRO A 46 -3.74 -4.24 -0.51
N ALA A 47 -2.79 -3.58 0.13
CA ALA A 47 -1.36 -3.83 -0.08
C ALA A 47 -0.67 -4.12 1.25
N LEU A 48 0.30 -5.03 1.25
CA LEU A 48 1.25 -5.14 2.35
C LEU A 48 2.29 -4.03 2.21
N VAL A 49 2.49 -3.30 3.30
CA VAL A 49 3.43 -2.18 3.37
C VAL A 49 4.48 -2.43 4.45
N SER A 50 5.72 -2.06 4.16
CA SER A 50 6.77 -1.99 5.18
C SER A 50 7.67 -0.77 4.96
N ALA A 51 8.17 -0.22 6.06
CA ALA A 51 9.20 0.81 6.02
C ALA A 51 10.58 0.15 5.90
N LEU A 52 11.26 0.41 4.79
CA LEU A 52 12.63 -0.02 4.54
C LEU A 52 13.62 1.00 5.08
N PRO A 53 14.74 0.53 5.67
CA PRO A 53 15.82 1.41 6.09
C PRO A 53 16.56 1.96 4.87
N THR A 54 17.05 3.20 4.97
CA THR A 54 17.98 3.77 4.00
C THR A 54 19.34 4.03 4.66
N VAL A 55 20.41 4.12 3.85
CA VAL A 55 21.76 4.47 4.32
C VAL A 55 21.78 5.82 5.04
N SER A 56 20.91 6.75 4.66
CA SER A 56 20.79 8.06 5.28
C SER A 56 19.96 8.07 6.59
N GLY A 57 19.52 6.90 7.07
CA GLY A 57 18.66 6.78 8.25
C GLY A 57 17.22 7.26 8.03
N ARG A 58 16.86 7.59 6.78
CA ARG A 58 15.47 7.90 6.39
C ARG A 58 14.70 6.60 6.19
N LYS A 59 13.39 6.73 5.98
CA LYS A 59 12.49 5.60 5.68
C LYS A 59 11.95 5.71 4.26
N THR A 60 11.81 4.56 3.62
CA THR A 60 11.08 4.40 2.36
C THR A 60 9.99 3.37 2.59
N TRP A 61 8.72 3.70 2.33
CA TRP A 61 7.64 2.72 2.40
C TRP A 61 7.52 2.02 1.06
N MET A 62 7.57 0.68 1.07
CA MET A 62 7.42 -0.14 -0.12
C MET A 62 6.08 -0.88 -0.09
N LEU A 63 5.36 -0.80 -1.21
CA LEU A 63 4.09 -1.45 -1.47
C LEU A 63 4.10 -1.94 -2.93
N ASP A 64 3.47 -3.06 -3.29
CA ASP A 64 2.95 -4.14 -2.45
C ASP A 64 4.05 -5.19 -2.20
N LEU A 65 4.08 -5.77 -1.00
CA LEU A 65 5.07 -6.77 -0.58
C LEU A 65 4.53 -8.21 -0.51
N GLY A 66 3.38 -8.47 -1.12
CA GLY A 66 2.85 -9.83 -1.28
C GLY A 66 1.40 -10.01 -0.84
N ALA A 67 0.61 -8.93 -0.70
CA ALA A 67 -0.83 -9.08 -0.58
C ALA A 67 -1.44 -9.63 -1.87
N ASN A 68 -0.86 -9.25 -3.01
CA ASN A 68 -1.34 -9.57 -4.35
C ASN A 68 -0.23 -10.25 -5.15
N VAL A 69 -0.57 -11.35 -5.83
CA VAL A 69 0.36 -12.08 -6.73
C VAL A 69 0.62 -11.27 -8.00
N SER A 70 -0.40 -10.58 -8.48
CA SER A 70 -0.33 -9.66 -9.61
C SER A 70 -1.20 -8.44 -9.33
N SER A 71 -0.75 -7.30 -9.80
CA SER A 71 -1.45 -6.02 -9.74
C SER A 71 -1.52 -5.48 -11.16
N ASP A 72 -2.57 -4.72 -11.47
CA ASP A 72 -2.69 -3.95 -12.71
C ASP A 72 -2.25 -2.49 -12.47
N ALA A 73 -2.25 -1.66 -13.53
CA ALA A 73 -1.82 -0.26 -13.44
C ALA A 73 -2.67 0.54 -12.44
N ASP A 74 -3.99 0.30 -12.41
CA ASP A 74 -4.92 0.98 -11.51
C ASP A 74 -4.65 0.60 -10.03
N SER A 75 -4.35 -0.69 -9.77
CA SER A 75 -3.93 -1.15 -8.44
C SER A 75 -2.60 -0.50 -8.01
N LEU A 76 -1.59 -0.44 -8.90
CA LEU A 76 -0.32 0.23 -8.56
C LEU A 76 -0.53 1.71 -8.26
N PHE A 77 -1.39 2.39 -9.01
CA PHE A 77 -1.75 3.77 -8.76
C PHE A 77 -2.39 3.94 -7.38
N GLN A 78 -3.35 3.07 -7.02
CA GLN A 78 -3.96 3.08 -5.68
C GLN A 78 -2.91 2.84 -4.57
N PHE A 79 -1.94 1.96 -4.80
CA PHE A 79 -0.85 1.72 -3.83
C PHE A 79 0.04 2.94 -3.65
N ALA A 80 0.35 3.65 -4.73
CA ALA A 80 1.10 4.90 -4.68
C ALA A 80 0.35 5.98 -3.87
N VAL A 81 -0.97 6.11 -4.07
CA VAL A 81 -1.82 7.05 -3.30
C VAL A 81 -1.87 6.67 -1.81
N MET A 82 -2.13 5.40 -1.49
CA MET A 82 -2.15 4.92 -0.10
C MET A 82 -0.79 5.08 0.59
N GLY A 83 0.30 4.75 -0.12
CA GLY A 83 1.66 4.90 0.37
C GLY A 83 2.04 6.35 0.62
N ALA A 84 1.61 7.28 -0.24
CA ALA A 84 1.79 8.72 -0.04
C ALA A 84 1.07 9.19 1.23
N ALA A 85 -0.21 8.84 1.40
CA ALA A 85 -0.97 9.22 2.58
C ALA A 85 -0.31 8.68 3.88
N LEU A 86 0.16 7.44 3.87
CA LEU A 86 0.88 6.84 5.00
C LEU A 86 2.19 7.57 5.30
N ALA A 87 3.01 7.82 4.28
CA ALA A 87 4.32 8.45 4.45
C ALA A 87 4.19 9.91 4.91
N GLU A 88 3.17 10.64 4.46
CA GLU A 88 2.88 12.01 4.89
C GLU A 88 2.63 12.11 6.40
N GLN A 89 1.96 11.11 7.01
CA GLN A 89 1.75 11.07 8.47
C GLN A 89 3.08 10.99 9.24
N HIS A 90 4.13 10.43 8.65
CA HIS A 90 5.45 10.35 9.30
C HIS A 90 6.36 11.52 8.95
N LEU A 91 6.30 12.01 7.71
CA LEU A 91 7.19 13.06 7.22
C LEU A 91 6.67 14.48 7.50
N GLN A 92 5.36 14.65 7.73
CA GLN A 92 4.69 15.95 7.86
C GLN A 92 4.91 16.87 6.65
N GLN A 93 5.12 16.27 5.47
CA GLN A 93 5.30 16.94 4.18
C GLN A 93 4.96 15.97 3.05
N ALA A 94 4.75 16.50 1.84
CA ALA A 94 4.46 15.71 0.65
C ALA A 94 5.60 14.69 0.36
N PRO A 95 5.35 13.38 0.49
CA PRO A 95 6.36 12.35 0.26
C PRO A 95 6.67 12.20 -1.23
N ARG A 96 7.92 11.89 -1.54
CA ARG A 96 8.31 11.51 -2.91
C ARG A 96 7.76 10.12 -3.21
N VAL A 97 7.12 9.96 -4.36
CA VAL A 97 6.55 8.69 -4.83
C VAL A 97 7.25 8.25 -6.10
N ALA A 98 7.73 7.01 -6.14
CA ALA A 98 8.37 6.42 -7.31
C ALA A 98 7.80 5.03 -7.60
N ILE A 99 7.87 4.60 -8.85
CA ILE A 99 7.51 3.23 -9.25
C ILE A 99 8.80 2.45 -9.49
N LEU A 100 8.98 1.35 -8.76
CA LEU A 100 10.10 0.44 -9.02
C LEU A 100 10.05 -0.08 -10.46
N ASN A 101 11.12 0.18 -11.20
CA ASN A 101 11.23 -0.18 -12.62
C ASN A 101 12.59 -0.81 -12.93
N ILE A 102 12.73 -1.36 -14.14
CA ILE A 102 13.96 -1.97 -14.63
C ILE A 102 15.02 -0.94 -15.07
N GLY A 103 14.69 0.35 -15.03
CA GLY A 103 15.62 1.45 -15.28
C GLY A 103 14.91 2.81 -15.13
N ALA A 104 15.71 3.88 -15.17
CA ALA A 104 15.24 5.24 -14.88
C ALA A 104 14.63 5.95 -16.11
N GLU A 105 14.86 5.43 -17.32
CA GLU A 105 14.39 6.02 -18.56
C GLU A 105 12.90 5.72 -18.80
N GLU A 106 12.12 6.72 -19.24
CA GLU A 106 10.67 6.60 -19.47
C GLU A 106 10.26 5.49 -20.43
N ILE A 107 11.14 5.15 -21.37
CA ILE A 107 10.90 4.09 -22.35
C ILE A 107 10.99 2.67 -21.75
N LYS A 108 11.58 2.51 -20.56
CA LYS A 108 11.78 1.22 -19.89
C LYS A 108 10.59 0.82 -19.03
N GLY A 109 10.48 -0.47 -18.76
CA GLY A 109 9.37 -1.07 -18.03
C GLY A 109 8.29 -1.63 -18.94
N ASN A 110 7.40 -2.40 -18.33
CA ASN A 110 6.24 -2.98 -19.00
C ASN A 110 5.10 -1.96 -19.12
N ASP A 111 4.06 -2.30 -19.89
CA ASP A 111 2.93 -1.42 -20.16
C ASP A 111 2.18 -0.99 -18.90
N LEU A 112 2.15 -1.86 -17.88
CA LEU A 112 1.55 -1.57 -16.60
C LEU A 112 2.30 -0.46 -15.85
N VAL A 113 3.63 -0.52 -15.80
CA VAL A 113 4.45 0.51 -15.14
C VAL A 113 4.30 1.84 -15.85
N LYS A 114 4.32 1.82 -17.19
CA LYS A 114 4.15 3.02 -18.02
C LYS A 114 2.79 3.67 -17.81
N ARG A 115 1.71 2.88 -17.85
CA ARG A 115 0.36 3.38 -17.62
C ARG A 115 0.18 3.94 -16.21
N CYS A 116 0.72 3.29 -15.19
CA CYS A 116 0.71 3.83 -13.83
C CYS A 116 1.49 5.15 -13.74
N ALA A 117 2.67 5.25 -14.37
CA ALA A 117 3.46 6.47 -14.40
C ALA A 117 2.73 7.63 -15.10
N GLU A 118 2.00 7.36 -16.19
CA GLU A 118 1.15 8.34 -16.86
C GLU A 118 0.05 8.86 -15.92
N MET A 119 -0.66 7.96 -15.23
CA MET A 119 -1.70 8.33 -14.26
C MET A 119 -1.15 9.17 -13.10
N LEU A 120 0.01 8.79 -12.55
CA LEU A 120 0.67 9.54 -11.47
C LEU A 120 1.15 10.91 -11.93
N THR A 121 1.69 11.01 -13.14
CA THR A 121 2.14 12.29 -13.73
C THR A 121 0.97 13.26 -13.90
N GLN A 122 -0.23 12.77 -14.22
CA GLN A 122 -1.44 13.58 -14.36
C GLN A 122 -2.09 13.94 -13.01
N THR A 123 -1.59 13.41 -11.89
CA THR A 123 -2.18 13.58 -10.55
C THR A 123 -1.39 14.59 -9.73
N GLN A 124 -1.84 15.84 -9.70
CA GLN A 124 -1.17 16.94 -8.97
C GLN A 124 -1.05 16.72 -7.46
N ALA A 125 -1.93 15.92 -6.87
CA ALA A 125 -1.92 15.61 -5.43
C ALA A 125 -0.76 14.66 -5.03
N ILE A 126 -0.09 14.04 -6.01
CA ILE A 126 1.01 13.11 -5.75
C ILE A 126 2.32 13.71 -6.25
N ASN A 127 3.31 13.80 -5.37
CA ASN A 127 4.68 14.19 -5.71
C ASN A 127 5.41 13.00 -6.37
N PHE A 128 5.00 12.68 -7.60
CA PHE A 128 5.59 11.62 -8.41
C PHE A 128 6.95 12.07 -8.97
N ILE A 129 7.99 11.28 -8.70
CA ILE A 129 9.37 11.61 -9.06
C ILE A 129 9.95 10.69 -10.16
N GLY A 130 9.12 9.84 -10.76
CA GLY A 130 9.55 8.86 -11.75
C GLY A 130 9.83 7.48 -11.16
N TYR A 131 10.94 6.88 -11.58
CA TYR A 131 11.31 5.48 -11.32
C TYR A 131 12.47 5.32 -10.34
#